data_AF-A0A7Y8LF61-F1
#
_entry.id   AF-A0A7Y8LF61-F1
#
_cell.length_a   1.000
_cell.length_b   1.000
_cell.length_c   1.000
_cell.angle_alpha   90.00
_cell.angle_beta   90.00
_cell.angle_gamma   90.00
#
_symmetry.space_group_name_H-M   'P 1'
#
loop_
_entity.id
_entity.type
_entity.pdbx_description
1 polymer ?
#
loop_
_entity_poly.entity_id
_entity_poly.type
_entity_poly.pdbx_seq_one_letter_code
_entity_poly.pdbx_strand_id
1 'polypeptide(L)' 'MQQKREEMKKEFLALTPSQRIREMEFVFNEFVKLRAKRERITEGEAYLRYAERTEKNY' A
#
# COMPACT_ATOMS: atom_id res chain seq x y z
N MET A 1 12.61 17.99 -4.08
CA MET A 1 11.92 16.67 -4.21
C MET A 1 12.76 15.51 -3.69
N GLN A 2 14.05 15.43 -4.02
CA GLN A 2 14.91 14.32 -3.58
C GLN A 2 15.20 14.33 -2.07
N GLN A 3 15.47 15.50 -1.48
CA GLN A 3 15.65 15.64 -0.02
C GLN A 3 14.45 15.14 0.78
N LYS A 4 13.23 15.52 0.40
CA LYS A 4 11.99 15.02 1.04
C LYS A 4 11.86 13.50 0.97
N ARG A 5 12.26 12.86 -0.13
CA ARG A 5 12.24 11.38 -0.24
C ARG A 5 13.23 10.73 0.71
N GLU A 6 14.42 11.31 0.85
CA GLU A 6 15.44 10.82 1.78
C GLU A 6 15.01 11.00 3.25
N GLU A 7 14.36 12.11 3.57
CA GLU A 7 13.78 12.36 4.91
C GLU A 7 12.69 11.34 5.25
N MET A 8 11.71 11.15 4.37
CA MET A 8 10.66 10.13 4.56
C MET A 8 11.22 8.72 4.70
N LYS A 9 12.28 8.40 3.95
CA LYS A 9 12.95 7.10 4.05
C LYS A 9 13.62 6.93 5.42
N LYS A 10 14.30 7.96 5.93
CA LYS A 10 14.91 7.94 7.27
C LYS A 10 13.86 7.78 8.36
N GLU A 11 12.75 8.51 8.26
CA GLU A 11 11.63 8.40 9.20
C GLU A 11 11.03 6.99 9.21
N PHE A 12 10.77 6.41 8.04
CA PHE A 12 10.25 5.05 7.93
C PHE A 12 11.23 4.00 8.50
N LEU A 13 12.53 4.16 8.28
CA LEU A 13 13.55 3.26 8.80
C LEU A 13 13.81 3.44 10.30
N ALA A 14 13.40 4.56 10.90
CA ALA A 14 13.45 4.77 12.35
C ALA A 14 12.30 4.05 13.09
N LEU A 15 11.22 3.68 12.38
CA LEU A 15 10.10 2.93 12.96
C LEU A 15 10.49 1.50 13.36
N THR A 16 9.81 0.97 14.37
CA THR A 16 9.89 -0.45 14.73
C THR A 16 9.30 -1.34 13.62
N PRO A 17 9.66 -2.63 13.54
CA PRO A 17 9.09 -3.53 12.54
C PRO A 17 7.55 -3.54 12.52
N SER A 18 6.90 -3.57 13.68
CA SER A 18 5.43 -3.55 13.78
C SER A 18 4.82 -2.23 13.29
N GLN A 19 5.48 -1.09 13.56
CA GLN A 19 5.04 0.20 13.06
C GLN A 19 5.16 0.29 11.54
N ARG A 20 6.24 -0.26 10.96
CA ARG A 20 6.41 -0.31 9.50
C ARG A 20 5.34 -1.16 8.83
N ILE A 21 4.99 -2.30 9.42
CA ILE A 21 3.91 -3.15 8.91
C ILE A 21 2.60 -2.36 8.89
N ARG A 22 2.25 -1.70 10.00
CA ARG A 22 1.03 -0.88 10.09
C ARG A 22 1.01 0.25 9.07
N GLU A 23 2.13 0.94 8.88
CA GLU A 23 2.24 2.04 7.90
C GLU A 23 2.06 1.51 6.47
N MET A 24 2.67 0.37 6.15
CA MET A 24 2.52 -0.26 4.84
C MET A 24 1.10 -0.79 4.61
N GLU A 25 0.45 -1.35 5.62
CA GLU A 25 -0.97 -1.74 5.56
C GLU A 25 -1.87 -0.52 5.31
N PHE A 26 -1.63 0.60 5.99
CA PHE A 26 -2.37 1.84 5.76
C PHE A 26 -2.22 2.32 4.32
N VAL A 27 -0.98 2.43 3.83
CA VAL A 27 -0.68 2.84 2.45
C VAL A 27 -1.34 1.89 1.44
N PHE A 28 -1.26 0.58 1.69
CA PHE A 28 -1.91 -0.42 0.84
C PHE A 28 -3.43 -0.23 0.78
N ASN A 29 -4.09 -0.03 1.92
CA ASN A 29 -5.53 0.20 1.97
C ASN A 29 -5.95 1.47 1.22
N GLU A 30 -5.16 2.55 1.31
CA GLU A 30 -5.42 3.76 0.53
C GLU A 30 -5.30 3.52 -0.99
N PHE A 31 -4.35 2.69 -1.43
CA PHE A 31 -4.27 2.27 -2.83
C PHE A 31 -5.48 1.45 -3.27
N VAL A 32 -5.96 0.53 -2.44
CA VAL A 32 -7.16 -0.27 -2.73
C VAL A 32 -8.38 0.65 -2.90
N LYS A 33 -8.59 1.60 -1.99
CA LYS A 33 -9.67 2.60 -2.08
C LYS A 33 -9.59 3.42 -3.36
N LEU A 34 -8.40 3.94 -3.67
CA LEU A 34 -8.19 4.74 -4.87
C LEU A 34 -8.48 3.94 -6.14
N ARG A 35 -8.07 2.67 -6.16
CA ARG A 35 -8.33 1.76 -7.29
C ARG A 35 -9.81 1.42 -7.43
N ALA A 36 -10.49 1.11 -6.33
CA ALA A 36 -11.92 0.86 -6.29
C ALA A 36 -12.71 2.05 -6.88
N LYS A 37 -12.37 3.27 -6.44
CA LYS A 37 -12.96 4.52 -6.97
C LYS A 37 -12.69 4.71 -8.46
N ARG A 38 -11.45 4.46 -8.93
CA ARG A 38 -11.07 4.62 -10.34
C ARG A 38 -11.79 3.63 -11.25
N GLU A 39 -11.93 2.38 -10.81
CA GLU A 39 -12.54 1.30 -11.57
C GLU A 39 -14.06 1.19 -11.37
N ARG A 40 -14.65 2.01 -10.47
CA ARG A 40 -16.08 1.96 -10.07
C ARG A 40 -16.52 0.58 -9.57
N ILE A 41 -15.65 -0.07 -8.80
CA ILE A 41 -15.88 -1.35 -8.14
C ILE A 41 -15.82 -1.17 -6.63
N THR A 42 -16.17 -2.21 -5.88
CA THR A 42 -16.03 -2.21 -4.42
C THR A 42 -14.56 -2.36 -3.99
N GLU A 43 -14.23 -1.92 -2.78
CA GLU A 43 -12.89 -2.13 -2.19
C GLU A 43 -12.55 -3.63 -2.07
N GLY A 44 -13.54 -4.46 -1.72
CA GLY A 44 -13.38 -5.91 -1.65
C GLY A 44 -13.01 -6.52 -3.01
N GLU A 45 -13.68 -6.12 -4.10
CA GLU A 45 -13.31 -6.58 -5.45
C GLU A 45 -11.93 -6.10 -5.88
N ALA A 46 -11.57 -4.86 -5.53
CA ALA A 46 -10.23 -4.33 -5.82
C ALA A 46 -9.14 -5.12 -5.07
N TYR A 47 -9.41 -5.53 -3.82
CA TYR A 47 -8.53 -6.40 -3.03
C TYR A 47 -8.41 -7.80 -3.64
N LEU A 48 -9.52 -8.45 -3.98
CA LEU A 48 -9.52 -9.78 -4.59
C LEU A 48 -8.72 -9.81 -5.91
N ARG A 49 -8.92 -8.81 -6.77
CA ARG A 49 -8.14 -8.66 -8.02
C ARG A 49 -6.64 -8.48 -7.79
N TYR A 50 -6.26 -7.85 -6.68
CA TYR A 50 -4.85 -7.75 -6.29
C TYR A 50 -4.30 -9.11 -5.85
N ALA A 51 -5.03 -9.83 -4.99
CA ALA A 51 -4.65 -11.15 -4.49
C ALA A 51 -4.52 -12.20 -5.62
N GLU A 52 -5.47 -12.23 -6.55
CA GLU A 52 -5.43 -13.13 -7.72
C GLU A 52 -4.26 -12.84 -8.66
N ARG A 53 -3.84 -11.57 -8.77
CA ARG A 53 -2.64 -11.21 -9.53
C ARG A 53 -1.37 -11.69 -8.85
N THR A 54 -1.31 -11.66 -7.52
CA THR A 54 -0.15 -12.17 -6.79
C THR A 54 -0.06 -13.70 -6.90
N GLU A 55 -1.17 -14.43 -6.81
CA GLU A 55 -1.17 -15.90 -6.95
C GLU A 55 -0.71 -16.38 -8.34
N LYS A 56 -0.96 -15.61 -9.41
CA LYS A 56 -0.53 -15.99 -10.77
C LYS A 56 0.95 -15.72 -11.05
N ASN A 57 1.67 -15.04 -10.17
CA ASN A 57 3.07 -14.65 -10.35
C ASN A 57 4.05 -15.43 -9.44
N TYR A 58 3.57 -16.46 -8.74
CA TYR A 58 4.34 -17.44 -7.99
C TYR A 58 4.09 -18.84 -8.57
#